data_AF-A0A0C2W022-F1
#
_entry.id   AF-A0A0C2W022-F1
#
_cell.length_a   1.000
_cell.length_b   1.000
_cell.length_c   1.000
_cell.angle_alpha   90.00
_cell.angle_beta   90.00
_cell.angle_gamma   90.00
#
_symmetry.space_group_name_H-M   'P 1'
#
loop_
_entity.id
_entity.type
_entity.pdbx_description
1 polymer ?
#
loop_
_entity_poly.entity_id
_entity_poly.type
_entity_poly.pdbx_seq_one_letter_code
_entity_poly.pdbx_strand_id
1 'polypeptide(L)'
;KKTVIVSIMMQSSSQKANTFQSVLGFFLHSCRAPEKVIETLAHIGISISMSAIHSMVRSLSINSRQKMVELGRTMCAAYAYDNFDVNLKPNIPLIEKTTENLKHLTSGLIFP
;
A
#
# COMPACT_ATOMS: atom_id res chain seq x y z
N LYS A 1 20.84 11.24 -17.25
CA LYS A 1 19.47 11.18 -16.65
C LYS A 1 18.46 10.50 -17.57
N LYS A 2 18.25 10.96 -18.81
CA LYS A 2 17.30 10.34 -19.77
C LYS A 2 17.59 8.85 -20.08
N THR A 3 18.86 8.50 -20.28
CA THR A 3 19.29 7.11 -20.54
C THR A 3 18.92 6.15 -19.40
N VAL A 4 19.05 6.60 -18.15
CA VAL A 4 18.74 5.78 -16.96
C VAL A 4 17.24 5.45 -16.90
N ILE A 5 16.37 6.40 -17.22
CA ILE A 5 14.91 6.19 -17.23
C ILE A 5 14.52 5.16 -18.30
N VAL A 6 15.11 5.27 -19.49
CA VAL A 6 14.88 4.30 -20.58
C VAL A 6 15.41 2.92 -20.21
N SER A 7 16.58 2.83 -19.59
CA SER A 7 17.12 1.55 -19.09
C SER A 7 16.24 0.91 -18.03
N ILE A 8 15.66 1.71 -17.10
CA ILE A 8 14.70 1.22 -16.10
C ILE A 8 13.43 0.69 -16.78
N MET A 9 12.87 1.41 -17.75
CA MET A 9 11.70 0.95 -18.51
C MET A 9 12.01 -0.30 -19.34
N MET A 10 13.18 -0.39 -19.97
CA MET A 10 13.58 -1.55 -20.77
C MET A 10 13.89 -2.79 -19.91
N GLN A 11 14.49 -2.59 -18.73
CA GLN A 11 14.77 -3.66 -17.77
C GLN A 11 13.51 -4.14 -17.04
N SER A 12 12.48 -3.28 -16.95
CA SER A 12 11.18 -3.61 -16.35
C SER A 12 10.37 -4.66 -17.13
N SER A 13 10.75 -4.94 -18.38
CA SER A 13 10.22 -6.09 -19.15
C SER A 13 10.70 -7.46 -18.60
N SER A 14 11.63 -7.47 -17.64
CA SER A 14 12.02 -8.68 -16.92
C SER A 14 11.22 -8.81 -15.62
N GLN A 15 10.59 -9.96 -15.41
CA GLN A 15 9.80 -10.28 -14.20
C GLN A 15 10.60 -10.12 -12.90
N LYS A 16 11.94 -10.25 -12.93
CA LYS A 16 12.83 -10.10 -11.77
C LYS A 16 13.29 -8.66 -11.52
N ALA A 17 13.05 -7.73 -12.45
CA ALA A 17 13.53 -6.35 -12.38
C ALA A 17 12.41 -5.30 -12.52
N ASN A 18 11.15 -5.71 -12.36
CA ASN A 18 9.98 -4.85 -12.42
C ASN A 18 9.64 -4.17 -11.06
N THR A 19 10.59 -4.10 -10.12
CA THR A 19 10.38 -3.54 -8.78
C THR A 19 9.80 -2.12 -8.84
N PHE A 20 10.32 -1.28 -9.75
CA PHE A 20 9.83 0.08 -9.92
C PHE A 20 8.35 0.11 -10.36
N GLN A 21 8.01 -0.62 -11.43
CA GLN A 21 6.63 -0.71 -11.93
C GLN A 21 5.67 -1.26 -10.88
N SER A 22 6.14 -2.23 -10.09
CA SER A 22 5.36 -2.86 -9.02
C SER A 22 5.07 -1.88 -7.88
N VAL A 23 6.09 -1.15 -7.42
CA VAL A 23 5.94 -0.11 -6.39
C VAL A 23 5.06 1.03 -6.89
N LEU A 24 5.27 1.48 -8.13
CA LEU A 24 4.46 2.55 -8.71
C LEU A 24 3.00 2.11 -8.89
N GLY A 25 2.75 0.91 -9.41
CA GLY A 25 1.40 0.36 -9.55
C GLY A 25 0.70 0.21 -8.21
N PHE A 26 1.39 -0.29 -7.19
CA PHE A 26 0.87 -0.37 -5.83
C PHE A 26 0.52 1.01 -5.26
N PHE A 27 1.39 2.00 -5.46
CA PHE A 27 1.17 3.38 -5.04
C PHE A 27 -0.03 4.02 -5.73
N LEU A 28 -0.17 3.85 -7.04
CA LEU A 28 -1.32 4.35 -7.78
C LEU A 28 -2.63 3.72 -7.29
N HIS A 29 -2.61 2.41 -7.04
CA HIS A 29 -3.75 1.70 -6.46
C HIS A 29 -4.11 2.22 -5.06
N SER A 30 -3.12 2.46 -4.19
CA SER A 30 -3.37 2.99 -2.83
C SER A 30 -3.89 4.43 -2.83
N CYS A 31 -3.48 5.24 -3.81
CA CYS A 31 -4.03 6.57 -4.08
C CYS A 31 -5.43 6.56 -4.72
N ARG A 32 -6.03 5.39 -4.95
CA ARG A 32 -7.32 5.24 -5.65
C ARG A 32 -7.30 5.82 -7.07
N ALA A 33 -6.17 5.71 -7.76
CA ALA A 33 -6.11 6.06 -9.18
C ALA A 33 -7.13 5.19 -9.96
N PRO A 34 -7.87 5.75 -10.93
CA PRO A 34 -8.82 4.97 -11.71
C PRO A 34 -8.13 3.80 -12.42
N GLU A 35 -8.76 2.63 -12.45
CA GLU A 35 -8.18 1.41 -13.05
C GLU A 35 -7.73 1.64 -14.50
N LYS A 36 -8.49 2.42 -15.26
CA LYS A 36 -8.14 2.80 -16.64
C LYS A 36 -6.78 3.50 -16.71
N VAL A 37 -6.46 4.37 -15.75
CA VAL A 37 -5.15 5.07 -15.70
C VAL A 37 -4.04 4.05 -15.44
N ILE A 38 -4.24 3.16 -14.47
CA ILE A 38 -3.27 2.11 -14.13
C ILE A 38 -3.02 1.18 -15.33
N GLU A 39 -4.09 0.73 -16.01
CA GLU A 39 -3.98 -0.11 -17.21
C GLU A 39 -3.29 0.61 -18.37
N THR A 40 -3.58 1.89 -18.60
CA THR A 40 -2.86 2.66 -19.64
C THR A 40 -1.36 2.78 -19.33
N LEU A 41 -0.99 3.00 -18.06
CA LEU A 41 0.41 3.05 -17.64
C LEU A 41 1.07 1.67 -17.70
N ALA A 42 0.32 0.60 -17.48
CA ALA A 42 0.79 -0.77 -17.65
C ALA A 42 1.11 -1.06 -19.12
N HIS A 43 0.22 -0.68 -20.04
CA HIS A 43 0.44 -0.85 -21.49
C HIS A 43 1.62 -0.03 -22.02
N ILE A 44 1.94 1.12 -21.44
CA ILE A 44 3.13 1.94 -21.81
C ILE A 44 4.41 1.42 -21.13
N GLY A 45 4.30 0.46 -20.21
CA GLY A 45 5.45 -0.14 -19.51
C GLY A 45 5.96 0.71 -18.34
N ILE A 46 5.11 1.54 -17.75
CA ILE A 46 5.43 2.38 -16.59
C ILE A 46 4.94 1.72 -15.29
N SER A 47 3.83 1.00 -15.33
CA SER A 47 3.23 0.27 -14.20
C SER A 47 3.10 -1.22 -14.50
N ILE A 48 2.76 -2.02 -13.49
CA ILE A 48 2.19 -3.36 -13.68
C ILE A 48 0.68 -3.26 -13.91
N SER A 49 0.07 -4.33 -14.46
CA SER A 49 -1.37 -4.41 -14.69
C SER A 49 -2.17 -4.42 -13.38
N MET A 50 -3.47 -4.10 -13.47
CA MET A 50 -4.36 -4.12 -12.31
C MET A 50 -4.47 -5.53 -11.70
N SER A 51 -4.51 -6.56 -12.55
CA SER A 51 -4.51 -7.97 -12.12
C SER A 51 -3.24 -8.37 -11.36
N ALA A 52 -2.08 -7.86 -11.78
CA ALA A 52 -0.82 -8.07 -11.08
C ALA A 52 -0.80 -7.37 -9.72
N ILE A 53 -1.38 -6.17 -9.62
CA ILE A 53 -1.53 -5.45 -8.34
C ILE A 53 -2.40 -6.25 -7.38
N HIS A 54 -3.58 -6.73 -7.81
CA HIS A 54 -4.44 -7.56 -6.96
C HIS A 54 -3.72 -8.84 -6.49
N SER A 55 -2.97 -9.49 -7.38
CA SER A 55 -2.18 -10.68 -7.04
C SER A 55 -1.08 -10.37 -6.03
N MET A 56 -0.42 -9.23 -6.17
CA MET A 56 0.60 -8.74 -5.24
C MET A 56 0.00 -8.44 -3.86
N VAL A 57 -1.13 -7.73 -3.79
CA VAL A 57 -1.85 -7.45 -2.53
C VAL A 57 -2.22 -8.75 -1.82
N ARG A 58 -2.79 -9.71 -2.56
CA ARG A 58 -3.16 -11.03 -2.04
C ARG A 58 -1.94 -11.78 -1.50
N SER A 59 -0.85 -11.82 -2.28
CA SER A 59 0.38 -12.53 -1.90
C SER A 59 1.04 -11.89 -0.68
N LEU A 60 1.07 -10.57 -0.62
CA LEU A 60 1.60 -9.83 0.54
C LEU A 60 0.78 -10.11 1.81
N SER A 61 -0.54 -10.16 1.69
CA SER A 61 -1.42 -10.52 2.81
C SER A 61 -1.18 -11.96 3.29
N ILE A 62 -1.08 -12.92 2.37
CA ILE A 62 -0.78 -14.34 2.70
C ILE A 62 0.56 -14.45 3.41
N ASN A 63 1.61 -13.83 2.86
CA ASN A 63 2.96 -13.86 3.43
C ASN A 63 3.00 -13.20 4.81
N SER A 64 2.30 -12.07 4.98
CA SER A 64 2.21 -11.38 6.28
C SER A 64 1.52 -12.25 7.33
N ARG A 65 0.42 -12.93 6.95
CA ARG A 65 -0.27 -13.88 7.83
C ARG A 65 0.62 -15.05 8.22
N GLN A 66 1.37 -15.61 7.26
CA GLN A 66 2.31 -16.70 7.54
C GLN A 66 3.40 -16.27 8.53
N LYS A 67 4.01 -15.10 8.33
CA LYS A 67 5.00 -14.52 9.25
C LYS A 67 4.42 -14.26 10.64
N MET A 68 3.18 -13.78 10.72
CA MET A 68 2.49 -13.58 12.00
C MET A 68 2.27 -14.90 12.75
N VAL A 69 1.87 -15.97 12.04
CA VAL A 69 1.72 -17.31 12.62
C VAL A 69 3.07 -17.88 13.06
N GLU A 70 4.11 -17.72 12.24
CA GLU A 70 5.46 -18.14 12.57
C GLU A 70 5.97 -17.44 13.83
N LEU A 71 5.77 -16.13 13.90
CA LEU A 71 6.12 -15.36 15.10
C LEU A 71 5.29 -15.79 16.32
N GLY A 72 3.99 -16.00 16.16
CA GLY A 72 3.14 -16.51 17.26
C GLY A 72 3.61 -17.87 17.78
N ARG A 73 4.14 -18.74 16.91
CA ARG A 73 4.68 -20.06 17.29
C ARG A 73 5.97 -19.98 18.10
N THR A 74 6.75 -18.91 18.00
CA THR A 74 7.94 -18.74 18.85
C THR A 74 7.58 -18.46 20.31
N MET A 75 6.32 -18.10 20.59
CA MET A 75 5.84 -17.62 21.90
C MET A 75 6.58 -16.38 22.41
N CYS A 76 7.35 -15.70 21.55
CA CYS A 76 8.05 -14.45 21.86
C CYS A 76 7.32 -13.21 21.30
N ALA A 77 6.11 -13.37 20.75
CA ALA A 77 5.35 -12.27 20.19
C ALA A 77 4.76 -11.36 21.28
N ALA A 78 5.01 -10.06 21.20
CA ALA A 78 4.30 -9.06 22.00
C ALA A 78 3.07 -8.53 21.23
N TYR A 79 1.93 -8.45 21.91
CA TYR A 79 0.70 -7.89 21.38
C TYR A 79 0.40 -6.56 22.07
N ALA A 80 0.19 -5.50 21.30
CA ALA A 80 -0.22 -4.21 21.81
C ALA A 80 -1.58 -3.84 21.21
N TYR A 81 -2.55 -3.54 22.06
CA TYR A 81 -3.83 -2.97 21.68
C TYR A 81 -3.95 -1.59 22.30
N ASP A 82 -4.34 -0.62 21.49
CA ASP A 82 -4.53 0.75 21.95
C ASP A 82 -5.78 1.36 21.33
N ASN A 83 -6.47 2.17 22.13
CA ASN A 83 -7.59 2.99 21.70
C ASN A 83 -7.10 4.43 21.63
N PHE A 84 -7.11 5.01 20.45
CA PHE A 84 -6.61 6.36 20.22
C PHE A 84 -7.65 7.22 19.51
N ASP A 85 -7.62 8.49 19.85
CA ASP A 85 -8.49 9.49 19.25
C ASP A 85 -7.75 10.26 18.17
N VAL A 86 -8.34 10.31 16.98
CA VAL A 86 -7.83 11.10 15.86
C VAL A 86 -8.75 12.27 15.60
N ASN A 87 -8.23 13.48 15.76
CA ASN A 87 -8.94 14.67 15.34
C ASN A 87 -8.70 14.93 13.83
N LEU A 88 -9.64 14.46 13.00
CA LEU A 88 -9.58 14.65 11.56
C LEU A 88 -10.08 16.07 11.21
N LYS A 89 -9.13 16.99 11.07
CA LYS A 89 -9.45 18.37 10.70
C LYS A 89 -9.98 18.42 9.25
N PRO A 90 -11.13 19.09 9.00
CA PRO A 90 -11.61 19.27 7.64
C PRO A 90 -10.64 20.12 6.83
N ASN A 91 -10.48 19.78 5.55
CA ASN A 91 -9.60 20.50 4.63
C ASN A 91 -10.14 21.92 4.31
N ILE A 92 -11.43 22.15 4.51
CA ILE A 92 -12.09 23.44 4.31
C ILE A 92 -12.50 23.98 5.68
N PRO A 93 -12.14 25.23 6.04
CA PRO A 93 -12.58 25.84 7.29
C PRO A 93 -14.11 25.97 7.31
N LEU A 94 -14.77 25.31 8.25
CA LEU A 94 -16.20 25.51 8.52
C LEU A 94 -16.36 26.51 9.66
N ILE A 95 -17.35 27.39 9.52
CA ILE A 95 -17.73 28.37 10.57
C ILE A 95 -18.27 27.64 11.81
N GLU A 96 -18.97 26.53 11.58
CA GLU A 96 -19.47 25.65 12.63
C GLU A 96 -18.38 24.68 13.08
N LYS A 97 -18.03 24.71 14.37
CA LYS A 97 -17.20 23.69 15.00
C LYS A 97 -18.08 22.48 15.31
N THR A 98 -18.17 21.54 14.39
CA THR A 98 -18.80 20.24 14.67
C THR A 98 -17.91 19.39 15.58
N THR A 99 -18.51 18.82 16.63
CA THR A 99 -17.85 17.90 17.59
C THR A 99 -17.48 16.56 16.95
N GLU A 100 -17.95 16.29 15.74
CA GLU A 100 -17.81 15.01 15.01
C GLU A 100 -16.44 14.76 14.38
N ASN A 101 -15.51 15.71 14.49
CA ASN A 101 -14.16 15.57 13.92
C ASN A 101 -13.26 14.61 14.73
N LEU A 102 -13.63 14.33 15.98
CA LEU A 102 -12.95 13.33 16.80
C LEU A 102 -13.41 11.92 16.37
N LYS A 103 -12.47 11.10 15.89
CA LYS A 103 -12.71 9.69 15.57
C LYS A 103 -12.04 8.81 16.61
N HIS A 104 -12.84 7.94 17.22
CA HIS A 104 -12.38 6.92 18.16
C HIS A 104 -11.99 5.67 17.35
N LEU A 105 -10.73 5.25 17.43
CA LEU A 105 -10.21 4.11 16.70
C LEU A 105 -9.50 3.14 17.66
N THR A 106 -9.59 1.85 17.36
CA THR A 106 -8.82 0.80 18.04
C THR A 106 -7.82 0.23 17.06
N SER A 107 -6.56 0.12 17.46
CA SER A 107 -5.52 -0.55 16.68
C SER A 107 -4.87 -1.68 17.48
N GLY A 108 -4.38 -2.68 16.74
CA GLY A 108 -3.63 -3.80 17.27
C GLY A 108 -2.31 -3.95 16.52
N LEU A 109 -1.22 -4.18 17.24
CA LEU A 109 0.13 -4.38 16.71
C LEU A 109 0.71 -5.68 17.27
N ILE A 110 1.53 -6.35 16.47
CA ILE A 110 2.31 -7.53 16.86
C ILE A 110 3.80 -7.27 16.61
N PHE A 111 4.63 -7.54 17.61
CA PHE A 111 6.08 -7.34 17.55
C PHE A 111 6.83 -8.64 17.90
N PRO A 112 8.01 -8.87 17.30
CA PRO A 112 8.89 -9.98 17.66
C PRO A 112 9.54 -9.83 19.03
#